data_AF-A0A200Q7R7-F1
#
_entry.id   AF-A0A200Q7R7-F1
#
_cell.length_a   1.000
_cell.length_b   1.000
_cell.length_c   1.000
_cell.angle_alpha   90.00
_cell.angle_beta   90.00
_cell.angle_gamma   90.00
#
_symmetry.space_group_name_H-M   'P 1'
#
loop_
_entity.id
_entity.type
_entity.pdbx_description
1 polymer ?
#
loop_
_entity_poly.entity_id
_entity_poly.type
_entity_poly.pdbx_seq_one_letter_code
_entity_poly.pdbx_strand_id
1 'polypeptide(L)' 'MTALLKKILCCKLIQNSPSHRSNHSPHQGHVTVYVGMEDTHKFEFEAHYLNHLLFKNLLQLSVQEFGDS' A
#
# COMPACT_ATOMS: atom_id res chain seq x y z
N MET A 1 9.43 -46.13 -4.41
CA MET A 1 8.87 -45.42 -3.25
C MET A 1 9.98 -44.50 -2.75
N THR A 2 10.02 -43.18 -2.92
CA THR A 2 9.01 -42.11 -2.87
C THR A 2 9.54 -40.92 -3.68
N ALA A 3 8.83 -40.46 -4.71
CA ALA A 3 9.10 -39.17 -5.35
C ALA A 3 8.00 -38.20 -4.91
N LEU A 4 8.35 -37.32 -3.98
CA LEU A 4 7.49 -36.32 -3.36
C LEU A 4 6.98 -35.34 -4.43
N LEU A 5 5.65 -35.18 -4.42
CA LEU A 5 4.84 -34.35 -5.31
C LEU A 5 5.38 -32.91 -5.41
N LYS A 6 5.83 -32.50 -6.59
CA LYS A 6 5.96 -31.08 -6.92
C LYS A 6 4.56 -30.49 -6.94
N LYS A 7 4.18 -29.78 -5.87
CA LYS A 7 2.96 -28.97 -5.78
C LYS A 7 2.95 -28.00 -6.97
N ILE A 8 2.21 -28.36 -8.01
CA ILE A 8 1.79 -27.42 -9.06
C ILE A 8 0.77 -26.50 -8.40
N LEU A 9 1.24 -25.34 -7.97
CA LEU A 9 0.36 -24.23 -7.64
C LEU A 9 -0.21 -23.71 -8.97
N CYS A 10 -1.32 -24.29 -9.41
CA CYS A 10 -2.15 -23.71 -10.46
C CYS A 10 -2.77 -22.42 -9.91
N CYS A 11 -1.98 -21.35 -9.87
CA CYS A 11 -2.50 -19.99 -9.92
C CYS A 11 -3.27 -19.87 -11.23
N LYS A 12 -4.60 -20.00 -11.16
CA LYS A 12 -5.49 -19.59 -12.24
C LYS A 12 -5.23 -18.13 -12.55
N LEU A 13 -4.49 -17.89 -13.63
CA LEU A 13 -4.51 -16.63 -14.34
C LEU A 13 -5.89 -16.48 -15.03
N ILE A 14 -6.32 -15.23 -15.17
CA ILE A 14 -7.38 -14.72 -16.07
C ILE A 14 -8.82 -14.99 -15.55
N GLN A 15 -9.61 -13.97 -15.15
CA GLN A 15 -10.12 -12.93 -16.04
C GLN A 15 -10.22 -11.56 -15.37
N ASN A 16 -9.46 -10.62 -15.95
CA ASN A 16 -9.74 -9.19 -15.93
C ASN A 16 -11.19 -8.94 -16.38
N SER A 17 -12.02 -8.46 -15.47
CA SER A 17 -13.18 -7.65 -15.84
C SER A 17 -12.76 -6.20 -15.60
N PRO A 18 -12.70 -5.31 -16.61
CA PRO A 18 -12.54 -3.90 -16.34
C PRO A 18 -13.89 -3.38 -15.86
N SER A 19 -14.23 -3.62 -14.59
CA SER A 19 -15.17 -2.74 -13.92
C SER A 19 -14.46 -1.40 -13.83
N HIS A 20 -14.78 -0.51 -14.79
CA HIS A 20 -14.35 0.88 -14.83
C HIS A 20 -14.97 1.64 -13.65
N ARG A 21 -14.54 1.28 -12.44
CA ARG A 21 -14.56 2.14 -11.27
C ARG A 21 -13.09 2.43 -11.03
N SER A 22 -12.71 3.68 -11.23
CA SER A 22 -11.46 4.26 -10.77
C SER A 22 -11.44 4.22 -9.23
N ASN A 23 -11.38 3.02 -8.66
CA ASN A 23 -10.99 2.81 -7.29
C ASN A 23 -9.47 2.76 -7.36
N HIS A 24 -8.83 3.89 -7.11
CA HIS A 24 -7.37 4.01 -7.04
C HIS A 24 -6.86 3.28 -5.78
N SER A 25 -7.06 1.97 -5.74
CA SER A 25 -6.45 1.09 -4.75
C SER A 25 -4.94 1.17 -4.93
N PRO A 26 -4.16 1.32 -3.85
CA PRO A 26 -2.70 1.31 -3.94
C PRO A 26 -2.22 0.03 -4.62
N HIS A 27 -1.08 0.13 -5.29
CA HIS A 27 -0.44 -1.05 -5.88
C HIS A 27 -0.15 -2.09 -4.78
N GLN A 28 -0.12 -3.39 -5.14
CA GLN A 28 0.20 -4.43 -4.17
C GLN A 28 1.53 -4.12 -3.47
N GLY A 29 1.57 -4.20 -2.14
CA GLY A 29 2.74 -3.85 -1.34
C GLY A 29 2.93 -2.36 -1.09
N HIS A 30 1.99 -1.51 -1.54
CA HIS A 30 1.99 -0.07 -1.29
C HIS A 30 0.86 0.31 -0.33
N VAL A 31 1.04 1.44 0.35
CA VAL A 31 0.09 2.02 1.28
C VAL A 31 -0.12 3.48 0.92
N THR A 32 -1.38 3.89 0.91
CA THR A 32 -1.76 5.29 0.73
C THR A 32 -1.96 5.94 2.08
N VAL A 33 -1.29 7.06 2.33
CA VAL A 33 -1.43 7.89 3.53
C VAL A 33 -2.12 9.19 3.15
N TYR A 34 -3.12 9.58 3.94
CA TYR A 34 -3.85 10.83 3.80
C TYR A 34 -3.50 11.73 4.99
N VAL A 35 -3.10 12.97 4.71
CA VAL A 35 -2.61 13.93 5.73
C VAL A 35 -3.35 15.26 5.57
N GLY A 36 -3.76 15.87 6.68
CA GLY A 36 -4.48 17.14 6.70
C GLY A 36 -6.01 16.98 6.71
N MET A 37 -6.68 17.79 7.55
CA MET A 37 -8.14 17.78 7.71
C MET A 37 -8.87 18.60 6.64
N GLU A 38 -8.47 19.85 6.44
CA GLU A 38 -9.12 20.76 5.48
C GLU A 38 -8.57 20.55 4.06
N ASP A 39 -7.24 20.55 3.93
CA ASP A 39 -6.54 20.25 2.67
C ASP A 39 -5.88 18.87 2.77
N THR A 40 -6.64 17.82 2.43
CA THR A 40 -6.14 16.44 2.50
C THR A 40 -5.17 16.14 1.36
N HIS A 41 -3.92 15.85 1.72
CA HIS A 41 -2.86 15.44 0.81
C HIS A 41 -2.74 13.91 0.78
N LYS A 42 -2.61 13.35 -0.42
CA LYS A 42 -2.50 11.90 -0.65
C LYS A 42 -1.06 11.55 -1.05
N PHE A 43 -0.46 10.63 -0.30
CA PHE A 43 0.87 10.10 -0.57
C PHE A 43 0.82 8.57 -0.68
N GLU A 44 1.54 8.00 -1.64
CA GLU A 44 1.66 6.54 -1.80
C GLU A 44 3.10 6.11 -1.49
N PHE A 45 3.25 5.10 -0.64
CA PHE A 45 4.55 4.59 -0.18
C PHE A 45 4.59 3.07 -0.28
N GLU A 46 5.77 2.50 -0.47
CA GLU A 46 5.93 1.06 -0.26
C GLU A 46 5.76 0.72 1.23
N ALA A 47 5.03 -0.36 1.52
CA ALA A 47 4.68 -0.78 2.88
C ALA A 47 5.91 -1.05 3.76
N HIS A 48 7.05 -1.39 3.16
CA HIS A 48 8.28 -1.64 3.90
C HIS A 48 8.85 -0.37 4.56
N TYR A 49 8.53 0.82 4.05
CA TYR A 49 8.95 2.10 4.65
C TYR A 49 8.24 2.41 5.96
N LEU A 50 7.07 1.81 6.23
CA LEU A 50 6.32 2.08 7.47
C LEU A 50 7.10 1.70 8.73
N ASN A 51 8.05 0.78 8.62
CA ASN A 51 8.93 0.36 9.72
C ASN A 51 10.24 1.16 9.78
N HIS A 52 10.50 2.05 8.81
CA HIS A 52 11.75 2.79 8.73
C HIS A 52 11.71 4.03 9.63
N LEU A 53 12.85 4.36 10.26
CA LEU A 53 12.96 5.54 11.14
C LEU A 53 12.62 6.85 10.41
N LEU A 54 12.97 6.95 9.12
CA LEU A 54 12.62 8.10 8.29
C LEU A 54 11.11 8.33 8.19
N PHE A 55 10.31 7.26 8.16
CA PHE A 55 8.86 7.40 8.09
C PHE A 55 8.31 7.97 9.40
N LYS A 56 8.86 7.58 10.55
CA LYS A 56 8.52 8.19 11.85
C LYS A 56 8.87 9.68 11.89
N ASN A 57 10.05 10.05 11.40
CA ASN A 57 10.45 11.46 11.32
C ASN A 57 9.52 12.25 10.39
N LEU A 58 9.11 11.66 9.26
CA LEU A 58 8.18 12.28 8.32
C LEU A 58 6.82 12.53 8.97
N LEU A 59 6.28 11.58 9.74
CA LEU A 59 5.04 11.77 10.50
C LEU A 59 5.19 12.91 11.53
N GLN A 60 6.33 13.01 12.21
CA GLN A 60 6.57 14.11 13.14
C GLN A 60 6.61 15.48 12.43
N LEU A 61 7.22 15.55 11.25
CA LEU A 61 7.21 16.78 10.44
C LEU A 61 5.80 17.12 9.94
N SER A 62 4.99 16.11 9.62
CA SER A 62 3.60 16.35 9.17
C SER A 62 2.74 17.01 10.24
N VAL A 63 3.01 16.78 11.53
CA VAL A 63 2.32 17.48 12.61
C VAL A 63 2.62 18.98 12.59
N GLN A 64 3.86 19.36 12.27
CA GLN A 64 4.24 20.78 12.18
C GLN A 64 3.61 21.46 10.96
N GLU A 65 3.48 20.75 9.84
CA GLU A 65 2.95 21.31 8.59
C GLU A 65 1.42 21.30 8.54
N PHE A 66 0.77 20.24 9.04
CA PHE A 66 -0.68 20.02 8.91
C PHE A 66 -1.44 20.05 10.24
N GLY A 67 -0.74 20.13 11.38
CA GLY A 67 -1.33 20.11 12.72
C GLY A 67 -1.49 18.70 13.31
N ASP A 68 -1.71 18.66 14.63
CA ASP A 68 -2.25 17.49 15.33
C ASP A 68 -3.71 17.80 15.69
N SER A 69 -4.59 16.79 15.63
CA SER A 69 -6.05 16.97 15.79
C SER A 69 -6.50 17.10 17.24
#